data_AF-A0A2E8GZL6-F1
#
_entry.id   AF-A0A2E8GZL6-F1
#
_cell.length_a   1.000
_cell.length_b   1.000
_cell.length_c   1.000
_cell.angle_alpha   90.00
_cell.angle_beta   90.00
_cell.angle_gamma   90.00
#
_symmetry.space_group_name_H-M   'P 1'
#
loop_
_entity.id
_entity.type
_entity.pdbx_description
1 polymer ?
#
loop_
_entity_poly.entity_id
_entity_poly.type
_entity_poly.pdbx_seq_one_letter_code
_entity_poly.pdbx_strand_id
1 'polypeptide(L)'
;MTSDSRHRRWGALVATAAVCWSCAGEPDQVSGPLVEISDWGADTAELVSYRGKLPPSLLPEGSDEEVIRSLLASLVDRRIMILEGEALGYHQDPEFTSRQYRLLSKRLIETVLQRVVGPNVQVTDAEVEEMYRAYHWDREILPAHILSATEADALEVIRLLDQGRDFAEVARERSIAADADKGGFLEQYFGPNDAVGELVEAAHGLPVGEFTRKPVRTKDGFEIIKVLDDSPVPIENVRQQLTRGIYLGKFANERREFVVALQQKYGVVFHADAIDLLAEAANNSTDPGDEHADLPVITFEATHILTVADVQRFVVGNARMRGEVDGPRVVEVLTARVLADSLLVLEAQTAGLDTLAAFTQYRENLYRRMIVTFLRKRKVLEKITISEADVRQAYEKGKDGYKKPDQMNAREILVATRREGEGVADRLRRGEDMAALVNSLSLRPGAARSEGHVHVGADDQEHWGDHFDTVWRASAGDVVGPLEMADGFVVLTIDTVERDQLRTFEEMRLGLTHRLKLGGQYQAFEAYIEELRQKYADRVTWHDDRIAALAERLPWQETAQ
;
A
#
# COMPACT_ATOMS: atom_id res chain seq x y z
N MET A 1 9.53 -52.63 -51.43
CA MET A 1 10.98 -52.35 -51.57
C MET A 1 11.37 -51.47 -50.40
N THR A 2 12.30 -51.96 -49.56
CA THR A 2 13.30 -51.25 -48.72
C THR A 2 12.89 -49.96 -47.97
N SER A 3 13.16 -49.71 -46.68
CA SER A 3 13.90 -50.35 -45.59
C SER A 3 13.54 -49.58 -44.31
N ASP A 4 13.10 -50.25 -43.23
CA ASP A 4 13.79 -50.39 -41.93
C ASP A 4 14.10 -49.10 -41.14
N SER A 5 13.49 -48.97 -39.95
CA SER A 5 14.24 -48.85 -38.69
C SER A 5 13.31 -48.83 -37.47
N ARG A 6 13.83 -49.38 -36.37
CA ARG A 6 13.12 -49.92 -35.19
C ARG A 6 13.18 -48.95 -34.02
N HIS A 7 12.16 -48.99 -33.15
CA HIS A 7 12.33 -48.71 -31.71
C HIS A 7 11.65 -49.78 -30.88
N ARG A 8 12.42 -50.47 -30.03
CA ARG A 8 11.90 -51.26 -28.91
C ARG A 8 12.79 -51.09 -27.67
N ARG A 9 12.08 -50.79 -26.57
CA ARG A 9 12.45 -50.63 -25.17
C ARG A 9 13.35 -51.73 -24.61
N TRP A 10 14.24 -51.37 -23.67
CA TRP A 10 14.64 -52.21 -22.54
C TRP A 10 14.78 -51.33 -21.28
N GLY A 11 14.25 -51.81 -20.16
CA GLY A 11 14.36 -51.16 -18.85
C GLY A 11 15.65 -51.53 -18.12
N ALA A 12 15.98 -50.77 -17.08
CA ALA A 12 17.03 -51.11 -16.13
C ALA A 12 16.60 -50.72 -14.70
N LEU A 13 16.81 -51.66 -13.79
CA LEU A 13 16.72 -51.52 -12.34
C LEU A 13 17.72 -50.48 -11.83
N VAL A 14 17.30 -49.65 -10.88
CA VAL A 14 18.21 -48.81 -10.08
C VAL A 14 18.30 -49.41 -8.68
N ALA A 15 19.49 -49.88 -8.32
CA ALA A 15 19.82 -50.36 -6.99
C ALA A 15 19.96 -49.17 -6.03
N THR A 16 19.20 -49.19 -4.93
CA THR A 16 19.36 -48.30 -3.79
C THR A 16 20.64 -48.66 -3.03
N ALA A 17 21.70 -47.87 -3.24
CA ALA A 17 22.84 -47.82 -2.34
C ALA A 17 22.51 -46.88 -1.19
N ALA A 18 22.33 -47.44 0.01
CA ALA A 18 22.31 -46.69 1.25
C ALA A 18 23.71 -46.10 1.49
N VAL A 19 23.87 -44.81 1.21
CA VAL A 19 25.05 -44.06 1.67
C VAL A 19 24.76 -43.62 3.09
N CYS A 20 25.43 -44.25 4.05
CA CYS A 20 25.57 -43.74 5.40
C CYS A 20 26.21 -42.34 5.32
N TRP A 21 25.42 -41.30 5.56
CA TRP A 21 25.94 -39.97 5.87
C TRP A 21 26.56 -40.00 7.27
N SER A 22 27.83 -40.40 7.29
CA SER A 22 28.77 -40.12 8.36
C SER A 22 28.88 -38.60 8.52
N CYS A 23 28.81 -38.12 9.77
CA CYS A 23 29.12 -36.75 10.16
C CYS A 23 30.50 -36.31 9.62
N ALA A 24 30.51 -35.58 8.52
CA ALA A 24 31.64 -34.80 8.05
C ALA A 24 31.15 -33.34 8.05
N GLY A 25 31.73 -32.51 8.92
CA GLY A 25 31.43 -31.08 8.95
C GLY A 25 31.70 -30.46 7.58
N GLU A 26 30.88 -29.48 7.19
CA GLU A 26 31.11 -28.69 5.98
C GLU A 26 32.55 -28.13 6.00
N PRO A 27 33.33 -28.28 4.91
CA PRO A 27 34.74 -27.91 4.88
C PRO A 27 35.02 -26.40 5.09
N ASP A 28 34.00 -25.56 5.03
CA ASP A 28 34.14 -24.10 4.97
C ASP A 28 33.81 -23.36 6.28
N GLN A 29 33.58 -24.07 7.39
CA GLN A 29 33.27 -23.44 8.68
C GLN A 29 34.50 -23.32 9.59
N VAL A 30 34.79 -22.10 10.06
CA VAL A 30 35.69 -21.88 11.21
C VAL A 30 34.88 -22.15 12.48
N SER A 31 35.39 -23.05 13.33
CA SER A 31 34.71 -23.48 14.54
C SER A 31 34.79 -22.44 15.65
N GLY A 32 33.66 -22.18 16.30
CA GLY A 32 33.54 -21.23 17.40
C GLY A 32 33.22 -19.81 16.93
N PRO A 33 32.95 -18.90 17.88
CA PRO A 33 32.60 -17.52 17.55
C PRO A 33 33.79 -16.73 17.02
N LEU A 34 33.51 -15.84 16.08
CA LEU A 34 34.45 -14.88 15.47
C LEU A 34 34.54 -13.60 16.33
N VAL A 35 33.44 -13.23 16.98
CA VAL A 35 33.36 -12.14 17.94
C VAL A 35 32.37 -12.51 19.04
N GLU A 36 32.66 -12.12 20.27
CA GLU A 36 31.84 -12.39 21.45
C GLU A 36 31.55 -11.11 22.23
N ILE A 37 30.35 -11.04 22.80
CA ILE A 37 29.98 -10.06 23.81
C ILE A 37 29.01 -10.68 24.82
N SER A 38 29.46 -10.80 26.06
CA SER A 38 28.69 -11.41 27.17
C SER A 38 28.28 -12.86 26.87
N ASP A 39 26.99 -13.13 26.76
CA ASP A 39 26.36 -14.44 26.51
C ASP A 39 26.10 -14.73 25.03
N TRP A 40 26.48 -13.82 24.13
CA TRP A 40 26.30 -13.98 22.68
C TRP A 40 27.66 -13.92 21.97
N GLY A 41 27.82 -14.72 20.91
CA GLY A 41 28.91 -14.59 19.96
C GLY A 41 28.45 -14.95 18.56
N ALA A 42 28.91 -14.20 17.56
CA ALA A 42 28.62 -14.47 16.16
C ALA A 42 29.62 -15.50 15.62
N ASP A 43 29.12 -16.59 15.06
CA ASP A 43 29.91 -17.60 14.36
C ASP A 43 29.83 -17.42 12.83
N THR A 44 30.49 -18.33 12.10
CA THR A 44 30.49 -18.34 10.64
C THR A 44 29.06 -18.42 10.07
N ALA A 45 28.17 -19.20 10.69
CA ALA A 45 26.81 -19.40 10.19
C ALA A 45 25.93 -18.16 10.37
N GLU A 46 26.03 -17.48 11.53
CA GLU A 46 25.33 -16.21 11.75
C GLU A 46 25.81 -15.12 10.78
N LEU A 47 27.13 -15.05 10.53
CA LEU A 47 27.70 -14.09 9.59
C LEU A 47 27.22 -14.30 8.14
N VAL A 48 27.26 -15.55 7.64
CA VAL A 48 26.76 -15.89 6.29
C VAL A 48 25.25 -15.60 6.18
N SER A 49 24.48 -15.98 7.19
CA SER A 49 23.03 -15.71 7.26
C SER A 49 22.72 -14.21 7.28
N TYR A 50 23.55 -13.40 7.93
CA TYR A 50 23.42 -11.95 7.93
C TYR A 50 23.75 -11.35 6.57
N ARG A 51 24.89 -11.72 5.99
CA ARG A 51 25.33 -11.29 4.66
C ARG A 51 24.29 -11.59 3.58
N GLY A 52 23.74 -12.81 3.56
CA GLY A 52 22.75 -13.23 2.57
C GLY A 52 21.40 -12.50 2.65
N LYS A 53 21.15 -11.74 3.73
CA LYS A 53 19.94 -10.92 3.89
C LYS A 53 20.15 -9.45 3.49
N LEU A 54 21.39 -9.04 3.25
CA LEU A 54 21.71 -7.67 2.85
C LEU A 54 21.46 -7.49 1.35
N PRO A 55 20.85 -6.37 0.92
CA PRO A 55 20.83 -6.03 -0.49
C PRO A 55 22.26 -5.75 -0.98
N PRO A 56 22.56 -5.96 -2.27
CA PRO A 56 23.91 -5.78 -2.81
C PRO A 56 24.51 -4.40 -2.53
N SER A 57 23.70 -3.35 -2.50
CA SER A 57 24.12 -1.98 -2.22
C SER A 57 24.58 -1.71 -0.78
N LEU A 58 24.35 -2.64 0.14
CA LEU A 58 24.78 -2.55 1.54
C LEU A 58 25.92 -3.52 1.88
N LEU A 59 26.45 -4.24 0.89
CA LEU A 59 27.63 -5.08 1.11
C LEU A 59 28.87 -4.19 1.24
N PRO A 60 29.70 -4.39 2.28
CA PRO A 60 30.96 -3.66 2.41
C PRO A 60 31.91 -3.98 1.23
N GLU A 61 32.72 -2.99 0.85
CA GLU A 61 33.83 -3.16 -0.10
C GLU A 61 35.16 -3.28 0.67
N GLY A 62 36.18 -3.86 0.06
CA GLY A 62 37.52 -4.03 0.66
C GLY A 62 38.03 -5.46 0.53
N SER A 63 39.14 -5.77 1.19
CA SER A 63 39.65 -7.15 1.37
C SER A 63 38.61 -8.06 2.04
N ASP A 64 38.70 -9.37 1.84
CA ASP A 64 37.79 -10.33 2.48
C ASP A 64 37.77 -10.17 4.00
N GLU A 65 38.92 -9.93 4.62
CA GLU A 65 39.01 -9.67 6.06
C GLU A 65 38.31 -8.35 6.46
N GLU A 66 38.47 -7.27 5.69
CA GLU A 66 37.77 -5.99 5.94
C GLU A 66 36.24 -6.15 5.82
N VAL A 67 35.77 -6.91 4.82
CA VAL A 67 34.36 -7.22 4.63
C VAL A 67 33.81 -8.02 5.82
N ILE A 68 34.51 -9.09 6.24
CA ILE A 68 34.13 -9.89 7.42
C ILE A 68 34.06 -9.01 8.66
N ARG A 69 35.09 -8.20 8.94
CA ARG A 69 35.14 -7.32 10.11
C ARG A 69 34.01 -6.30 10.11
N SER A 70 33.69 -5.71 8.96
CA SER A 70 32.60 -4.74 8.82
C SER A 70 31.22 -5.37 9.10
N LEU A 71 30.98 -6.58 8.58
CA LEU A 71 29.76 -7.34 8.84
C LEU A 71 29.65 -7.78 10.30
N LEU A 72 30.73 -8.26 10.90
CA LEU A 72 30.80 -8.60 12.33
C LEU A 72 30.58 -7.36 13.21
N ALA A 73 31.17 -6.21 12.85
CA ALA A 73 30.95 -4.95 13.56
C ALA A 73 29.47 -4.55 13.54
N SER A 74 28.78 -4.73 12.42
CA SER A 74 27.34 -4.47 12.32
C SER A 74 26.50 -5.41 13.22
N LEU A 75 26.92 -6.67 13.38
CA LEU A 75 26.29 -7.61 14.32
C LEU A 75 26.55 -7.21 15.78
N VAL A 76 27.78 -6.79 16.09
CA VAL A 76 28.15 -6.25 17.41
C VAL A 76 27.35 -5.00 17.74
N ASP A 77 27.24 -4.04 16.81
CA ASP A 77 26.44 -2.82 16.96
C ASP A 77 24.98 -3.14 17.28
N ARG A 78 24.41 -4.13 16.60
CA ARG A 78 23.06 -4.61 16.90
C ARG A 78 22.98 -5.22 18.29
N ARG A 79 23.98 -6.00 18.72
CA ARG A 79 23.99 -6.63 20.05
C ARG A 79 24.16 -5.61 21.17
N ILE A 80 25.05 -4.62 21.04
CA ILE A 80 25.22 -3.56 22.06
C ILE A 80 23.96 -2.71 22.18
N MET A 81 23.25 -2.43 21.07
CA MET A 81 21.95 -1.75 21.14
C MET A 81 20.89 -2.56 21.89
N ILE A 82 20.89 -3.89 21.77
CA ILE A 82 19.98 -4.75 22.55
C ILE A 82 20.33 -4.65 24.04
N LEU A 83 21.61 -4.83 24.39
CA LEU A 83 22.09 -4.76 25.77
C LEU A 83 21.82 -3.38 26.40
N GLU A 84 21.96 -2.31 25.64
CA GLU A 84 21.68 -0.95 26.11
C GLU A 84 20.19 -0.73 26.35
N GLY A 85 19.34 -1.18 25.42
CA GLY A 85 17.89 -1.11 25.61
C GLY A 85 17.40 -1.94 26.80
N GLU A 86 18.05 -3.08 27.06
CA GLU A 86 17.82 -3.91 28.24
C GLU A 86 18.24 -3.18 29.52
N ALA A 87 19.46 -2.64 29.55
CA ALA A 87 20.01 -1.91 30.69
C ALA A 87 19.18 -0.66 31.05
N LEU A 88 18.56 -0.02 30.06
CA LEU A 88 17.66 1.11 30.24
C LEU A 88 16.22 0.71 30.61
N GLY A 89 15.91 -0.58 30.67
CA GLY A 89 14.59 -1.08 31.06
C GLY A 89 13.51 -0.95 30.00
N TYR A 90 13.84 -0.69 28.72
CA TYR A 90 12.80 -0.50 27.68
C TYR A 90 11.97 -1.74 27.41
N HIS A 91 12.47 -2.93 27.74
CA HIS A 91 11.70 -4.16 27.68
C HIS A 91 10.57 -4.25 28.73
N GLN A 92 10.60 -3.37 29.75
CA GLN A 92 9.59 -3.27 30.81
C GLN A 92 8.66 -2.07 30.60
N ASP A 93 8.96 -1.20 29.63
CA ASP A 93 8.11 -0.05 29.30
C ASP A 93 6.69 -0.53 28.89
N PRO A 94 5.60 0.07 29.41
CA PRO A 94 4.24 -0.33 29.07
C PRO A 94 3.93 -0.28 27.57
N GLU A 95 4.47 0.69 26.82
CA GLU A 95 4.32 0.78 25.36
C GLU A 95 4.99 -0.42 24.68
N PHE A 96 6.17 -0.82 25.17
CA PHE A 96 6.91 -1.97 24.65
C PHE A 96 6.17 -3.28 24.93
N THR A 97 5.83 -3.54 26.19
CA THR A 97 5.18 -4.80 26.62
C THR A 97 3.83 -4.97 25.95
N SER A 98 3.00 -3.92 25.90
CA SER A 98 1.71 -3.94 25.22
C SER A 98 1.83 -4.20 23.72
N ARG A 99 2.83 -3.59 23.06
CA ARG A 99 3.08 -3.80 21.63
C ARG A 99 3.58 -5.22 21.37
N GLN A 100 4.45 -5.74 22.22
CA GLN A 100 4.99 -7.10 22.11
C GLN A 100 3.86 -8.12 22.28
N TYR A 101 3.05 -7.99 23.33
CA TYR A 101 1.91 -8.85 23.59
C TYR A 101 0.97 -8.92 22.38
N ARG A 102 0.63 -7.78 21.78
CA ARG A 102 -0.25 -7.72 20.60
C ARG A 102 0.32 -8.46 19.39
N LEU A 103 1.61 -8.29 19.11
CA LEU A 103 2.28 -8.91 17.96
C LEU A 103 2.46 -10.43 18.17
N LEU A 104 2.80 -10.86 19.38
CA LEU A 104 2.87 -12.28 19.75
C LEU A 104 1.49 -12.94 19.70
N SER A 105 0.47 -12.29 20.27
CA SER A 105 -0.92 -12.79 20.26
C SER A 105 -1.42 -12.97 18.84
N LYS A 106 -1.19 -11.98 17.96
CA LYS A 106 -1.52 -12.10 16.53
C LYS A 106 -0.86 -13.33 15.90
N ARG A 107 0.43 -13.55 16.16
CA ARG A 107 1.14 -14.71 15.63
C ARG A 107 0.61 -16.04 16.18
N LEU A 108 0.25 -16.10 17.47
CA LEU A 108 -0.38 -17.29 18.07
C LEU A 108 -1.74 -17.58 17.45
N ILE A 109 -2.58 -16.56 17.30
CA ILE A 109 -3.90 -16.65 16.67
C ILE A 109 -3.77 -17.19 15.24
N GLU A 110 -2.88 -16.62 14.43
CA GLU A 110 -2.59 -17.14 13.09
C GLU A 110 -2.18 -18.62 13.12
N THR A 111 -1.32 -18.99 14.09
CA THR A 111 -0.78 -20.35 14.21
C THR A 111 -1.85 -21.36 14.60
N VAL A 112 -2.70 -21.05 15.59
CA VAL A 112 -3.78 -21.96 16.02
C VAL A 112 -4.84 -22.09 14.94
N LEU A 113 -5.24 -20.99 14.29
CA LEU A 113 -6.21 -21.05 13.20
C LEU A 113 -5.68 -21.84 12.01
N GLN A 114 -4.41 -21.66 11.62
CA GLN A 114 -3.81 -22.45 10.54
C GLN A 114 -3.77 -23.95 10.85
N ARG A 115 -3.58 -24.33 12.12
CA ARG A 115 -3.48 -25.75 12.53
C ARG A 115 -4.81 -26.42 12.82
N VAL A 116 -5.78 -25.68 13.34
CA VAL A 116 -7.05 -26.24 13.81
C VAL A 116 -8.18 -25.97 12.83
N VAL A 117 -8.27 -24.75 12.30
CA VAL A 117 -9.35 -24.34 11.38
C VAL A 117 -8.98 -24.66 9.94
N GLY A 118 -7.76 -24.32 9.51
CA GLY A 118 -7.30 -24.48 8.13
C GLY A 118 -7.52 -25.88 7.54
N PRO A 119 -7.15 -26.98 8.22
CA PRO A 119 -7.33 -28.33 7.69
C PRO A 119 -8.79 -28.76 7.48
N ASN A 120 -9.74 -28.11 8.15
CA ASN A 120 -11.17 -28.38 8.02
C ASN A 120 -11.81 -27.63 6.84
N VAL A 121 -11.07 -26.71 6.21
CA VAL A 121 -11.56 -25.92 5.09
C VAL A 121 -11.09 -26.53 3.77
N GLN A 122 -12.02 -27.18 3.07
CA GLN A 122 -11.79 -27.69 1.72
C GLN A 122 -12.73 -27.02 0.75
N VAL A 123 -12.21 -26.62 -0.41
CA VAL A 123 -13.00 -26.07 -1.53
C VAL A 123 -13.01 -27.11 -2.64
N THR A 124 -14.21 -27.50 -3.07
CA THR A 124 -14.38 -28.49 -4.12
C THR A 124 -14.61 -27.81 -5.47
N ASP A 125 -14.25 -28.49 -6.58
CA ASP A 125 -14.52 -27.98 -7.92
C ASP A 125 -16.02 -27.72 -8.14
N ALA A 126 -16.89 -28.57 -7.57
CA ALA A 126 -18.34 -28.40 -7.64
C ALA A 126 -18.80 -27.09 -7.01
N GLU A 127 -18.18 -26.65 -5.91
CA GLU A 127 -18.50 -25.36 -5.27
C GLU A 127 -18.01 -24.18 -6.09
N VAL A 128 -16.84 -24.32 -6.74
CA VAL A 128 -16.32 -23.29 -7.64
C VAL A 128 -17.23 -23.14 -8.85
N GLU A 129 -17.64 -24.26 -9.45
CA GLU A 129 -18.59 -24.28 -10.56
C GLU A 129 -19.96 -23.74 -10.15
N GLU A 130 -20.44 -24.07 -8.94
CA GLU A 130 -21.71 -23.56 -8.43
C GLU A 130 -21.64 -22.06 -8.19
N MET A 131 -20.58 -21.56 -7.56
CA MET A 131 -20.40 -20.12 -7.38
C MET A 131 -20.29 -19.41 -8.73
N TYR A 132 -19.58 -20.01 -9.69
CA TYR A 132 -19.44 -19.46 -11.03
C TYR A 132 -20.80 -19.31 -11.74
N ARG A 133 -21.66 -20.34 -11.67
CA ARG A 133 -23.00 -20.32 -12.28
C ARG A 133 -24.00 -19.47 -11.51
N ALA A 134 -24.08 -19.63 -10.19
CA ALA A 134 -25.10 -19.03 -9.35
C ALA A 134 -24.94 -17.50 -9.22
N TYR A 135 -23.72 -17.00 -9.34
CA TYR A 135 -23.39 -15.58 -9.27
C TYR A 135 -22.92 -15.02 -10.62
N HIS A 136 -23.14 -15.76 -11.71
CA HIS A 136 -22.99 -15.26 -13.09
C HIS A 136 -21.62 -14.70 -13.43
N TRP A 137 -20.60 -15.42 -12.99
CA TRP A 137 -19.21 -15.16 -13.31
C TRP A 137 -18.83 -15.60 -14.73
N ASP A 138 -19.79 -16.16 -15.48
CA ASP A 138 -19.64 -16.61 -16.86
C ASP A 138 -19.77 -15.49 -17.88
N ARG A 139 -20.13 -14.29 -17.42
CA ARG A 139 -20.43 -13.15 -18.28
C ARG A 139 -19.99 -11.84 -17.63
N GLU A 140 -19.28 -11.05 -18.40
CA GLU A 140 -19.09 -9.63 -18.12
C GLU A 140 -19.95 -8.81 -19.08
N ILE A 141 -20.45 -7.67 -18.62
CA ILE A 141 -21.27 -6.75 -19.42
C ILE A 141 -20.54 -5.43 -19.60
N LEU A 142 -20.76 -4.75 -20.71
CA LEU A 142 -20.36 -3.36 -20.91
C LEU A 142 -21.57 -2.46 -20.64
N PRO A 143 -21.65 -1.78 -19.48
CA PRO A 143 -22.85 -1.03 -19.12
C PRO A 143 -22.80 0.44 -19.57
N ALA A 144 -23.99 1.00 -19.75
CA ALA A 144 -24.24 2.43 -19.58
C ALA A 144 -25.28 2.64 -18.48
N HIS A 145 -25.24 3.78 -17.80
CA HIS A 145 -26.19 4.08 -16.73
C HIS A 145 -26.75 5.50 -16.76
N ILE A 146 -27.91 5.68 -16.13
CA ILE A 146 -28.52 6.99 -15.86
C ILE A 146 -28.82 7.06 -14.37
N LEU A 147 -28.20 8.02 -13.68
CA LEU A 147 -28.43 8.28 -12.27
C LEU A 147 -29.47 9.39 -12.10
N SER A 148 -30.43 9.17 -11.22
CA SER A 148 -31.48 10.12 -10.83
C SER A 148 -31.49 10.31 -9.32
N ALA A 149 -31.78 11.53 -8.85
CA ALA A 149 -31.88 11.81 -7.42
C ALA A 149 -33.11 11.16 -6.77
N THR A 150 -34.21 11.02 -7.52
CA THR A 150 -35.48 10.49 -7.03
C THR A 150 -36.00 9.34 -7.89
N GLU A 151 -36.82 8.47 -7.28
CA GLU A 151 -37.48 7.37 -7.99
C GLU A 151 -38.41 7.89 -9.10
N ALA A 152 -39.08 9.02 -8.86
CA ALA A 152 -39.98 9.64 -9.83
C ALA A 152 -39.24 10.09 -11.10
N ASP A 153 -38.04 10.66 -10.95
CA ASP A 153 -37.20 11.07 -12.08
C ASP A 153 -36.71 9.85 -12.87
N ALA A 154 -36.31 8.78 -12.17
CA ALA A 154 -35.91 7.53 -12.82
C ALA A 154 -37.08 6.87 -13.58
N LEU A 155 -38.29 6.89 -13.03
CA LEU A 155 -39.48 6.39 -13.72
C LEU A 155 -39.79 7.19 -14.99
N GLU A 156 -39.56 8.51 -14.98
CA GLU A 156 -39.71 9.34 -16.17
C GLU A 156 -38.64 9.03 -17.23
N VAL A 157 -37.40 8.76 -16.82
CA VAL A 157 -36.34 8.28 -17.74
C VAL A 157 -36.77 6.97 -18.40
N ILE A 158 -37.25 5.98 -17.64
CA ILE A 158 -37.76 4.71 -18.19
C ILE A 158 -38.88 4.98 -19.21
N ARG A 159 -39.83 5.88 -18.91
CA ARG A 159 -40.93 6.25 -19.81
C ARG A 159 -40.42 6.84 -21.13
N LEU A 160 -39.36 7.66 -21.10
CA LEU A 160 -38.73 8.22 -22.30
C LEU A 160 -38.04 7.13 -23.13
N LEU A 161 -37.32 6.21 -22.47
CA LEU A 161 -36.66 5.08 -23.14
C LEU A 161 -37.68 4.12 -23.77
N ASP A 162 -38.81 3.86 -23.10
CA ASP A 162 -39.93 3.04 -23.62
C ASP A 162 -40.58 3.65 -24.87
N GLN A 163 -40.46 4.97 -25.07
CA GLN A 163 -40.90 5.66 -26.30
C GLN A 163 -39.88 5.53 -27.46
N GLY A 164 -38.80 4.79 -27.26
CA GLY A 164 -37.77 4.57 -28.28
C GLY A 164 -36.74 5.70 -28.36
N ARG A 165 -36.65 6.57 -27.35
CA ARG A 165 -35.54 7.54 -27.29
C ARG A 165 -34.20 6.83 -27.10
N ASP A 166 -33.16 7.41 -27.68
CA ASP A 166 -31.80 6.90 -27.51
C ASP A 166 -31.32 7.05 -26.06
N PHE A 167 -30.65 6.01 -25.55
CA PHE A 167 -30.22 5.96 -24.15
C PHE A 167 -29.15 7.01 -23.85
N ALA A 168 -28.19 7.21 -24.75
CA ALA A 168 -27.10 8.17 -24.56
C ALA A 168 -27.62 9.62 -24.64
N GLU A 169 -28.62 9.91 -25.48
CA GLU A 169 -29.30 11.21 -25.46
C GLU A 169 -30.02 11.47 -24.14
N VAL A 170 -30.82 10.50 -23.66
CA VAL A 170 -31.54 10.66 -22.38
C VAL A 170 -30.56 10.78 -21.21
N ALA A 171 -29.44 10.04 -21.24
CA ALA A 171 -28.38 10.17 -20.24
C ALA A 171 -27.78 11.59 -20.21
N ARG A 172 -27.43 12.17 -21.36
CA ARG A 172 -26.91 13.56 -21.44
C ARG A 172 -27.89 14.60 -20.92
N GLU A 173 -29.19 14.38 -21.15
CA GLU A 173 -30.23 15.34 -20.77
C GLU A 173 -30.67 15.21 -19.30
N ARG A 174 -30.66 13.99 -18.74
CA ARG A 174 -31.37 13.66 -17.49
C ARG A 174 -30.50 13.06 -16.40
N SER A 175 -29.36 12.46 -16.74
CA SER A 175 -28.48 11.87 -15.73
C SER A 175 -27.80 12.95 -14.90
N ILE A 176 -27.70 12.73 -13.59
CA ILE A 176 -26.88 13.56 -12.69
C ILE A 176 -25.48 12.98 -12.46
N ALA A 177 -25.13 11.88 -13.15
CA ALA A 177 -23.81 11.27 -13.08
C ALA A 177 -22.76 12.08 -13.85
N ALA A 178 -21.48 11.93 -13.48
CA ALA A 178 -20.38 12.65 -14.10
C ALA A 178 -20.10 12.23 -15.57
N ASP A 179 -20.56 11.05 -15.96
CA ASP A 179 -20.45 10.50 -17.33
C ASP A 179 -21.69 10.79 -18.18
N ALA A 180 -22.63 11.62 -17.71
CA ALA A 180 -23.83 12.02 -18.44
C ALA A 180 -23.49 12.52 -19.86
N ASP A 181 -22.48 13.39 -19.99
CA ASP A 181 -22.02 13.94 -21.28
C ASP A 181 -21.51 12.86 -22.25
N LYS A 182 -21.00 11.74 -21.72
CA LYS A 182 -20.58 10.55 -22.48
C LYS A 182 -21.73 9.59 -22.78
N GLY A 183 -22.97 10.00 -22.50
CA GLY A 183 -24.15 9.16 -22.67
C GLY A 183 -24.30 8.09 -21.59
N GLY A 184 -23.71 8.30 -20.41
CA GLY A 184 -23.74 7.34 -19.31
C GLY A 184 -22.82 6.14 -19.48
N PHE A 185 -21.90 6.17 -20.45
CA PHE A 185 -21.04 5.04 -20.80
C PHE A 185 -19.91 4.85 -19.77
N LEU A 186 -19.78 3.62 -19.24
CA LEU A 186 -18.82 3.30 -18.17
C LEU A 186 -17.46 2.75 -18.67
N GLU A 187 -17.21 2.79 -19.98
CA GLU A 187 -15.91 2.54 -20.65
C GLU A 187 -15.22 1.18 -20.46
N GLN A 188 -15.67 0.34 -19.54
CA GLN A 188 -15.09 -0.97 -19.23
C GLN A 188 -16.16 -2.05 -19.03
N TYR A 189 -15.75 -3.31 -19.16
CA TYR A 189 -16.60 -4.45 -18.81
C TYR A 189 -16.68 -4.64 -17.30
N PHE A 190 -17.83 -5.09 -16.82
CA PHE A 190 -18.18 -5.30 -15.42
C PHE A 190 -18.62 -6.74 -15.22
N GLY A 191 -17.97 -7.42 -14.30
CA GLY A 191 -18.38 -8.69 -13.74
C GLY A 191 -19.02 -8.53 -12.36
N PRO A 192 -19.29 -9.64 -11.66
CA PRO A 192 -20.03 -9.63 -10.40
C PRO A 192 -19.43 -8.80 -9.25
N ASN A 193 -18.16 -8.42 -9.34
CA ASN A 193 -17.45 -7.67 -8.29
C ASN A 193 -17.14 -6.21 -8.65
N ASP A 194 -17.52 -5.74 -9.84
CA ASP A 194 -17.08 -4.43 -10.37
C ASP A 194 -18.06 -3.29 -10.10
N ALA A 195 -19.27 -3.60 -9.63
CA ALA A 195 -20.28 -2.62 -9.23
C ALA A 195 -20.89 -2.94 -7.86
N VAL A 196 -21.69 -2.01 -7.33
CA VAL A 196 -22.50 -2.30 -6.14
C VAL A 196 -23.46 -3.43 -6.45
N GLY A 197 -23.67 -4.31 -5.47
CA GLY A 197 -24.38 -5.58 -5.69
C GLY A 197 -25.77 -5.39 -6.30
N GLU A 198 -26.49 -4.33 -5.95
CA GLU A 198 -27.82 -4.01 -6.49
C GLU A 198 -27.81 -3.79 -8.00
N LEU A 199 -26.75 -3.18 -8.54
CA LEU A 199 -26.61 -2.91 -9.98
C LEU A 199 -26.20 -4.16 -10.75
N VAL A 200 -25.30 -4.96 -10.17
CA VAL A 200 -24.91 -6.27 -10.71
C VAL A 200 -26.14 -7.16 -10.84
N GLU A 201 -26.92 -7.30 -9.77
CA GLU A 201 -28.15 -8.11 -9.75
C GLU A 201 -29.25 -7.58 -10.69
N ALA A 202 -29.36 -6.27 -10.85
CA ALA A 202 -30.38 -5.69 -11.74
C ALA A 202 -29.99 -5.77 -13.23
N ALA A 203 -28.71 -5.67 -13.54
CA ALA A 203 -28.20 -5.85 -14.90
C ALA A 203 -28.08 -7.34 -15.27
N HIS A 204 -28.04 -8.19 -14.24
CA HIS A 204 -28.03 -9.63 -14.40
C HIS A 204 -29.26 -10.12 -15.18
N GLY A 205 -29.03 -10.94 -16.21
CA GLY A 205 -30.08 -11.45 -17.09
C GLY A 205 -30.60 -10.47 -18.15
N LEU A 206 -30.15 -9.20 -18.18
CA LEU A 206 -30.50 -8.28 -19.26
C LEU A 206 -29.78 -8.66 -20.56
N PRO A 207 -30.51 -8.83 -21.68
CA PRO A 207 -29.91 -8.96 -23.01
C PRO A 207 -29.13 -7.71 -23.43
N VAL A 208 -28.18 -7.88 -24.34
CA VAL A 208 -27.53 -6.76 -25.02
C VAL A 208 -28.58 -5.87 -25.70
N GLY A 209 -28.50 -4.56 -25.44
CA GLY A 209 -29.42 -3.54 -25.92
C GLY A 209 -30.57 -3.21 -24.96
N GLU A 210 -30.83 -4.05 -23.96
CA GLU A 210 -31.89 -3.86 -22.98
C GLU A 210 -31.43 -3.06 -21.76
N PHE A 211 -32.39 -2.45 -21.07
CA PHE A 211 -32.17 -1.67 -19.85
C PHE A 211 -33.12 -2.09 -18.73
N THR A 212 -32.77 -1.76 -17.48
CA THR A 212 -33.58 -2.08 -16.31
C THR A 212 -34.95 -1.41 -16.38
N ARG A 213 -36.02 -2.20 -16.29
CA ARG A 213 -37.41 -1.70 -16.36
C ARG A 213 -37.94 -1.12 -15.04
N LYS A 214 -37.11 -1.16 -14.00
CA LYS A 214 -37.39 -0.57 -12.69
C LYS A 214 -36.15 0.21 -12.24
N PRO A 215 -36.33 1.36 -11.55
CA PRO A 215 -35.22 2.06 -10.93
C PRO A 215 -34.50 1.18 -9.91
N VAL A 216 -33.17 1.13 -9.98
CA VAL A 216 -32.31 0.40 -9.05
C VAL A 216 -31.86 1.37 -7.97
N ARG A 217 -32.26 1.15 -6.72
CA ARG A 217 -31.88 2.03 -5.62
C ARG A 217 -30.43 1.75 -5.21
N THR A 218 -29.58 2.77 -5.25
CA THR A 218 -28.20 2.74 -4.77
C THR A 218 -28.00 3.78 -3.66
N LYS A 219 -26.80 3.84 -3.09
CA LYS A 219 -26.42 4.87 -2.12
C LYS A 219 -26.39 6.28 -2.75
N ASP A 220 -26.21 6.35 -4.06
CA ASP A 220 -26.02 7.59 -4.82
C ASP A 220 -27.36 8.10 -5.42
N GLY A 221 -28.40 7.27 -5.44
CA GLY A 221 -29.74 7.63 -5.89
C GLY A 221 -30.51 6.45 -6.48
N PHE A 222 -31.15 6.69 -7.62
CA PHE A 222 -31.88 5.71 -8.40
C PHE A 222 -31.27 5.58 -9.79
N GLU A 223 -30.83 4.38 -10.14
CA GLU A 223 -30.08 4.11 -11.37
C GLU A 223 -30.88 3.27 -12.35
N ILE A 224 -30.64 3.52 -13.63
CA ILE A 224 -31.12 2.70 -14.73
C ILE A 224 -29.89 2.25 -15.51
N ILE A 225 -29.73 0.94 -15.68
CA ILE A 225 -28.59 0.37 -16.39
C ILE A 225 -29.05 -0.19 -17.71
N LYS A 226 -28.25 0.03 -18.76
CA LYS A 226 -28.36 -0.60 -20.07
C LYS A 226 -27.14 -1.47 -20.34
N VAL A 227 -27.36 -2.67 -20.85
CA VAL A 227 -26.27 -3.54 -21.34
C VAL A 227 -25.98 -3.15 -22.79
N LEU A 228 -24.79 -2.60 -23.05
CA LEU A 228 -24.37 -2.21 -24.40
C LEU A 228 -23.73 -3.35 -25.16
N ASP A 229 -23.00 -4.21 -24.44
CA ASP A 229 -22.32 -5.38 -24.96
C ASP A 229 -22.14 -6.41 -23.84
N ASP A 230 -21.80 -7.65 -24.19
CA ASP A 230 -21.39 -8.67 -23.25
C ASP A 230 -20.26 -9.56 -23.78
N SER A 231 -19.53 -10.16 -22.85
CA SER A 231 -18.40 -11.03 -23.16
C SER A 231 -18.40 -12.24 -22.22
N PRO A 232 -18.23 -13.47 -22.76
CA PRO A 232 -18.13 -14.66 -21.92
C PRO A 232 -16.80 -14.65 -21.15
N VAL A 233 -16.85 -15.04 -19.88
CA VAL A 233 -15.68 -15.17 -19.01
C VAL A 233 -15.46 -16.63 -18.69
N PRO A 234 -14.47 -17.30 -19.32
CA PRO A 234 -14.15 -18.69 -18.99
C PRO A 234 -13.84 -18.89 -17.50
N ILE A 235 -14.35 -19.96 -16.90
CA ILE A 235 -14.11 -20.28 -15.49
C ILE A 235 -12.63 -20.32 -15.15
N GLU A 236 -11.75 -20.72 -16.07
CA GLU A 236 -10.30 -20.74 -15.89
C GLU A 236 -9.73 -19.36 -15.53
N ASN A 237 -10.32 -18.27 -16.04
CA ASN A 237 -9.87 -16.91 -15.77
C ASN A 237 -10.19 -16.46 -14.34
N VAL A 238 -11.27 -16.99 -13.77
CA VAL A 238 -11.79 -16.57 -12.46
C VAL A 238 -11.68 -17.65 -11.37
N ARG A 239 -11.27 -18.87 -11.72
CA ARG A 239 -11.21 -20.03 -10.82
C ARG A 239 -10.44 -19.72 -9.54
N GLN A 240 -9.27 -19.08 -9.63
CA GLN A 240 -8.47 -18.75 -8.45
C GLN A 240 -9.19 -17.75 -7.52
N GLN A 241 -9.86 -16.75 -8.10
CA GLN A 241 -10.61 -15.75 -7.36
C GLN A 241 -11.81 -16.39 -6.63
N LEU A 242 -12.57 -17.23 -7.34
CA LEU A 242 -13.69 -17.98 -6.77
C LEU A 242 -13.24 -18.92 -5.66
N THR A 243 -12.22 -19.75 -5.91
CA THR A 243 -11.65 -20.65 -4.91
C THR A 243 -11.22 -19.89 -3.65
N ARG A 244 -10.55 -18.73 -3.81
CA ARG A 244 -10.15 -17.89 -2.68
C ARG A 244 -11.36 -17.32 -1.94
N GLY A 245 -12.37 -16.85 -2.65
CA GLY A 245 -13.62 -16.33 -2.06
C GLY A 245 -14.33 -17.38 -1.22
N ILE A 246 -14.56 -18.57 -1.79
CA ILE A 246 -15.17 -19.72 -1.10
C ILE A 246 -14.34 -20.11 0.12
N TYR A 247 -13.01 -20.23 -0.04
CA TYR A 247 -12.11 -20.56 1.06
C TYR A 247 -12.24 -19.57 2.21
N LEU A 248 -12.19 -18.26 1.94
CA LEU A 248 -12.29 -17.23 2.98
C LEU A 248 -13.64 -17.27 3.70
N GLY A 249 -14.75 -17.47 2.96
CA GLY A 249 -16.08 -17.62 3.53
C GLY A 249 -16.20 -18.84 4.44
N LYS A 250 -15.77 -20.02 3.97
CA LYS A 250 -15.73 -21.24 4.77
C LYS A 250 -14.83 -21.12 5.98
N PHE A 251 -13.63 -20.57 5.81
CA PHE A 251 -12.68 -20.34 6.90
C PHE A 251 -13.25 -19.42 7.98
N ALA A 252 -13.96 -18.35 7.58
CA ALA A 252 -14.63 -17.47 8.53
C ALA A 252 -15.74 -18.19 9.31
N ASN A 253 -16.49 -19.09 8.65
CA ASN A 253 -17.50 -19.91 9.31
C ASN A 253 -16.90 -20.91 10.29
N GLU A 254 -15.90 -21.68 9.86
CA GLU A 254 -15.20 -22.65 10.71
C GLU A 254 -14.52 -21.96 11.89
N ARG A 255 -13.92 -20.78 11.70
CA ARG A 255 -13.40 -19.97 12.81
C ARG A 255 -14.50 -19.59 13.81
N ARG A 256 -15.69 -19.23 13.33
CA ARG A 256 -16.81 -18.84 14.21
C ARG A 256 -17.25 -20.03 15.05
N GLU A 257 -17.48 -21.19 14.43
CA GLU A 257 -17.85 -22.42 15.13
C GLU A 257 -16.79 -22.84 16.15
N PHE A 258 -15.50 -22.72 15.77
CA PHE A 258 -14.40 -22.99 16.68
C PHE A 258 -14.43 -22.06 17.90
N VAL A 259 -14.61 -20.75 17.72
CA VAL A 259 -14.71 -19.80 18.84
C VAL A 259 -15.92 -20.12 19.73
N VAL A 260 -17.08 -20.48 19.17
CA VAL A 260 -18.24 -20.91 19.96
C VAL A 260 -17.91 -22.15 20.80
N ALA A 261 -17.22 -23.14 20.21
CA ALA A 261 -16.76 -24.31 20.94
C ALA A 261 -15.77 -23.93 22.07
N LEU A 262 -14.87 -22.96 21.84
CA LEU A 262 -13.96 -22.46 22.87
C LEU A 262 -14.72 -21.73 24.01
N GLN A 263 -15.76 -20.97 23.71
CA GLN A 263 -16.59 -20.33 24.74
C GLN A 263 -17.21 -21.37 25.69
N GLN A 264 -17.70 -22.48 25.14
CA GLN A 264 -18.24 -23.59 25.93
C GLN A 264 -17.13 -24.31 26.69
N LYS A 265 -16.01 -24.61 26.04
CA LYS A 265 -14.84 -25.29 26.64
C LYS A 265 -14.31 -24.55 27.86
N TYR A 266 -14.20 -23.22 27.76
CA TYR A 266 -13.60 -22.37 28.79
C TYR A 266 -14.62 -21.75 29.75
N GLY A 267 -15.92 -22.06 29.61
CA GLY A 267 -16.96 -21.60 30.52
C GLY A 267 -17.06 -20.08 30.59
N VAL A 268 -17.20 -19.43 29.44
CA VAL A 268 -17.32 -17.97 29.35
C VAL A 268 -18.59 -17.47 30.05
N VAL A 269 -18.43 -16.48 30.92
CA VAL A 269 -19.50 -15.78 31.63
C VAL A 269 -19.40 -14.29 31.33
N PHE A 270 -20.53 -13.70 30.93
CA PHE A 270 -20.71 -12.27 30.75
C PHE A 270 -21.39 -11.66 31.98
N HIS A 271 -20.83 -10.58 32.51
CA HIS A 271 -21.36 -9.90 33.70
C HIS A 271 -22.31 -8.76 33.29
N ALA A 272 -23.60 -8.96 33.52
CA ALA A 272 -24.66 -8.07 33.04
C ALA A 272 -24.49 -6.62 33.51
N ASP A 273 -24.19 -6.40 34.80
CA ASP A 273 -24.05 -5.06 35.37
C ASP A 273 -22.95 -4.24 34.67
N ALA A 274 -21.83 -4.87 34.33
CA ALA A 274 -20.72 -4.21 33.64
C ALA A 274 -21.02 -3.97 32.15
N ILE A 275 -21.83 -4.85 31.53
CA ILE A 275 -22.32 -4.67 30.16
C ILE A 275 -23.27 -3.48 30.06
N ASP A 276 -24.21 -3.38 31.00
CA ASP A 276 -25.19 -2.29 31.05
C ASP A 276 -24.49 -0.95 31.30
N LEU A 277 -23.49 -0.92 32.20
CA LEU A 277 -22.61 0.23 32.40
C LEU A 277 -21.94 0.69 31.10
N LEU A 278 -21.37 -0.24 30.33
CA LEU A 278 -20.71 0.08 29.06
C LEU A 278 -21.69 0.56 27.98
N ALA A 279 -22.91 0.00 27.95
CA ALA A 279 -23.96 0.43 27.04
C ALA A 279 -24.41 1.86 27.35
N GLU A 280 -24.65 2.17 28.62
CA GLU A 280 -25.00 3.52 29.08
C GLU A 280 -23.89 4.54 28.75
N ALA A 281 -22.63 4.20 29.05
CA ALA A 281 -21.48 5.04 28.74
C ALA A 281 -21.36 5.31 27.22
N ALA A 282 -21.62 4.31 26.38
CA ALA A 282 -21.59 4.47 24.93
C ALA A 282 -22.69 5.39 24.41
N ASN A 283 -23.93 5.23 24.91
CA ASN A 283 -25.06 6.09 24.52
C ASN A 283 -24.84 7.55 24.93
N ASN A 284 -24.25 7.76 26.11
CA ASN A 284 -23.99 9.10 26.65
C ASN A 284 -22.67 9.70 26.16
N SER A 285 -21.84 8.93 25.46
CA SER A 285 -20.47 9.31 25.08
C SER A 285 -19.63 9.77 26.27
N THR A 286 -19.77 9.07 27.40
CA THR A 286 -19.06 9.35 28.65
C THR A 286 -18.05 8.25 28.97
N ASP A 287 -17.04 8.60 29.77
CA ASP A 287 -16.13 7.60 30.36
C ASP A 287 -16.89 6.77 31.42
N PRO A 288 -16.78 5.43 31.41
CA PRO A 288 -17.33 4.58 32.47
C PRO A 288 -16.81 4.88 33.88
N GLY A 289 -15.67 5.57 34.03
CA GLY A 289 -15.08 5.96 35.32
C GLY A 289 -13.95 5.04 35.78
N ASP A 290 -12.88 5.62 36.35
CA ASP A 290 -11.70 4.89 36.83
C ASP A 290 -12.05 3.92 37.97
N GLU A 291 -13.06 4.24 38.79
CA GLU A 291 -13.56 3.37 39.85
C GLU A 291 -14.15 2.05 39.35
N HIS A 292 -14.57 2.03 38.07
CA HIS A 292 -15.14 0.87 37.41
C HIS A 292 -14.10 0.08 36.59
N ALA A 293 -12.86 0.57 36.49
CA ALA A 293 -11.82 0.01 35.62
C ALA A 293 -11.58 -1.50 35.82
N ASP A 294 -11.61 -1.97 37.07
CA ASP A 294 -11.35 -3.36 37.44
C ASP A 294 -12.60 -4.24 37.46
N LEU A 295 -13.79 -3.70 37.15
CA LEU A 295 -15.02 -4.48 37.14
C LEU A 295 -14.94 -5.58 36.06
N PRO A 296 -15.23 -6.85 36.41
CA PRO A 296 -15.21 -7.94 35.44
C PRO A 296 -16.35 -7.77 34.43
N VAL A 297 -16.03 -7.79 33.14
CA VAL A 297 -17.02 -7.77 32.05
C VAL A 297 -17.21 -9.18 31.49
N ILE A 298 -16.10 -9.90 31.29
CA ILE A 298 -16.11 -11.29 30.83
C ILE A 298 -15.13 -12.10 31.68
N THR A 299 -15.56 -13.28 32.14
CA THR A 299 -14.69 -14.22 32.87
C THR A 299 -14.72 -15.60 32.24
N PHE A 300 -13.59 -16.29 32.22
CA PHE A 300 -13.46 -17.66 31.73
C PHE A 300 -12.32 -18.40 32.43
N GLU A 301 -12.38 -19.73 32.46
CA GLU A 301 -11.41 -20.60 33.16
C GLU A 301 -11.20 -20.27 34.66
N ALA A 302 -12.17 -19.60 35.29
CA ALA A 302 -12.14 -19.05 36.66
C ALA A 302 -11.01 -18.05 36.99
N THR A 303 -9.97 -17.91 36.15
CA THR A 303 -8.79 -17.07 36.41
C THR A 303 -8.61 -15.96 35.37
N HIS A 304 -9.19 -16.09 34.18
CA HIS A 304 -9.12 -15.06 33.16
C HIS A 304 -10.28 -14.09 33.31
N ILE A 305 -9.94 -12.80 33.46
CA ILE A 305 -10.89 -11.71 33.65
C ILE A 305 -10.56 -10.64 32.61
N LEU A 306 -11.55 -10.28 31.80
CA LEU A 306 -11.52 -9.08 30.96
C LEU A 306 -12.34 -8.01 31.67
N THR A 307 -11.69 -6.91 32.06
CA THR A 307 -12.32 -5.85 32.85
C THR A 307 -12.87 -4.73 31.97
N VAL A 308 -13.57 -3.76 32.57
CA VAL A 308 -14.02 -2.54 31.88
C VAL A 308 -12.85 -1.83 31.21
N ALA A 309 -11.70 -1.68 31.90
CA ALA A 309 -10.51 -1.03 31.34
C ALA A 309 -9.99 -1.73 30.08
N ASP A 310 -10.05 -3.06 30.03
CA ASP A 310 -9.60 -3.84 28.87
C ASP A 310 -10.47 -3.63 27.63
N VAL A 311 -11.78 -3.44 27.85
CA VAL A 311 -12.79 -3.57 26.79
C VAL A 311 -13.47 -2.25 26.40
N GLN A 312 -13.48 -1.25 27.27
CA GLN A 312 -14.27 -0.02 27.09
C GLN A 312 -14.02 0.69 25.76
N ARG A 313 -12.76 0.71 25.29
CA ARG A 313 -12.36 1.33 24.01
C ARG A 313 -13.03 0.72 22.77
N PHE A 314 -13.54 -0.50 22.88
CA PHE A 314 -14.22 -1.18 21.77
C PHE A 314 -15.71 -0.81 21.71
N VAL A 315 -16.24 -0.20 22.78
CA VAL A 315 -17.65 0.11 22.96
C VAL A 315 -17.85 1.63 22.97
N VAL A 316 -17.23 2.32 23.93
CA VAL A 316 -17.33 3.77 24.13
C VAL A 316 -16.49 4.53 23.11
N GLY A 317 -17.06 5.58 22.50
CA GLY A 317 -16.37 6.41 21.50
C GLY A 317 -16.07 5.71 20.17
N ASN A 318 -16.56 4.49 19.96
CA ASN A 318 -16.34 3.74 18.73
C ASN A 318 -17.34 4.18 17.65
N ALA A 319 -16.83 4.69 16.52
CA ALA A 319 -17.67 5.16 15.41
C ALA A 319 -18.60 4.08 14.80
N ARG A 320 -18.32 2.79 15.02
CA ARG A 320 -19.20 1.68 14.59
C ARG A 320 -20.36 1.40 15.55
N MET A 321 -20.34 2.01 16.74
CA MET A 321 -21.37 1.92 17.77
C MET A 321 -22.34 3.11 17.74
N ARG A 322 -22.49 3.77 16.59
CA ARG A 322 -23.48 4.86 16.43
C ARG A 322 -24.91 4.32 16.57
N GLY A 323 -25.80 5.19 17.08
CA GLY A 323 -27.18 4.85 17.41
C GLY A 323 -27.32 4.30 18.83
N GLU A 324 -28.51 3.81 19.17
CA GLU A 324 -28.77 3.19 20.46
C GLU A 324 -27.93 1.93 20.64
N VAL A 325 -27.26 1.83 21.80
CA VAL A 325 -26.42 0.71 22.22
C VAL A 325 -27.11 0.03 23.39
N ASP A 326 -27.44 -1.25 23.25
CA ASP A 326 -27.97 -2.10 24.30
C ASP A 326 -26.96 -3.18 24.71
N GLY A 327 -27.26 -3.90 25.79
CA GLY A 327 -26.40 -4.97 26.29
C GLY A 327 -26.08 -6.06 25.26
N PRO A 328 -27.06 -6.60 24.50
CA PRO A 328 -26.80 -7.54 23.42
C PRO A 328 -25.80 -7.03 22.37
N ARG A 329 -25.90 -5.76 21.95
CA ARG A 329 -24.96 -5.17 20.99
C ARG A 329 -23.56 -5.02 21.59
N VAL A 330 -23.45 -4.70 22.87
CA VAL A 330 -22.16 -4.72 23.59
C VAL A 330 -21.56 -6.13 23.58
N VAL A 331 -22.34 -7.15 23.95
CA VAL A 331 -21.90 -8.56 23.95
C VAL A 331 -21.42 -9.00 22.56
N GLU A 332 -22.16 -8.66 21.50
CA GLU A 332 -21.78 -8.98 20.12
C GLU A 332 -20.40 -8.40 19.78
N VAL A 333 -20.20 -7.11 20.06
CA VAL A 333 -18.93 -6.42 19.76
C VAL A 333 -17.79 -6.98 20.59
N LEU A 334 -17.98 -7.18 21.89
CA LEU A 334 -16.93 -7.72 22.75
C LEU A 334 -16.59 -9.17 22.36
N THR A 335 -17.59 -9.97 21.98
CA THR A 335 -17.39 -11.33 21.46
C THR A 335 -16.49 -11.31 20.22
N ALA A 336 -16.82 -10.47 19.24
CA ALA A 336 -16.12 -10.43 17.97
C ALA A 336 -14.74 -9.76 18.03
N ARG A 337 -14.53 -8.79 18.94
CA ARG A 337 -13.34 -7.92 18.96
C ARG A 337 -12.34 -8.24 20.05
N VAL A 338 -12.80 -8.85 21.15
CA VAL A 338 -11.96 -9.09 22.34
C VAL A 338 -11.93 -10.57 22.66
N LEU A 339 -13.09 -11.14 22.99
CA LEU A 339 -13.20 -12.50 23.52
C LEU A 339 -12.65 -13.54 22.53
N ALA A 340 -13.01 -13.45 21.24
CA ALA A 340 -12.54 -14.40 20.24
C ALA A 340 -11.01 -14.50 20.20
N ASP A 341 -10.32 -13.36 20.21
CA ASP A 341 -8.85 -13.34 20.18
C ASP A 341 -8.26 -13.83 21.51
N SER A 342 -8.84 -13.47 22.66
CA SER A 342 -8.43 -13.97 23.98
C SER A 342 -8.54 -15.50 24.08
N LEU A 343 -9.65 -16.08 23.62
CA LEU A 343 -9.85 -17.53 23.62
C LEU A 343 -8.90 -18.24 22.67
N LEU A 344 -8.65 -17.68 21.48
CA LEU A 344 -7.70 -18.25 20.52
C LEU A 344 -6.26 -18.22 21.04
N VAL A 345 -5.87 -17.16 21.76
CA VAL A 345 -4.55 -17.11 22.43
C VAL A 345 -4.47 -18.15 23.54
N LEU A 346 -5.49 -18.25 24.40
CA LEU A 346 -5.54 -19.24 25.47
C LEU A 346 -5.48 -20.67 24.91
N GLU A 347 -6.23 -20.96 23.85
CA GLU A 347 -6.20 -22.25 23.17
C GLU A 347 -4.82 -22.55 22.58
N ALA A 348 -4.19 -21.55 21.93
CA ALA A 348 -2.85 -21.71 21.40
C ALA A 348 -1.82 -22.05 22.48
N GLN A 349 -1.91 -21.41 23.65
CA GLN A 349 -1.05 -21.69 24.81
C GLN A 349 -1.35 -23.04 25.44
N THR A 350 -2.63 -23.39 25.60
CA THR A 350 -3.07 -24.70 26.11
C THR A 350 -2.56 -25.85 25.24
N ALA A 351 -2.53 -25.64 23.91
CA ALA A 351 -1.99 -26.57 22.94
C ALA A 351 -0.46 -26.53 22.82
N GLY A 352 0.24 -25.72 23.63
CA GLY A 352 1.70 -25.58 23.64
C GLY A 352 2.28 -24.92 22.40
N LEU A 353 1.48 -24.22 21.59
CA LEU A 353 1.93 -23.62 20.33
C LEU A 353 2.92 -22.46 20.55
N ASP A 354 2.90 -21.86 21.72
CA ASP A 354 3.81 -20.82 22.18
C ASP A 354 5.20 -21.34 22.63
N THR A 355 5.35 -22.66 22.74
CA THR A 355 6.64 -23.31 23.08
C THR A 355 7.34 -23.92 21.87
N LEU A 356 6.67 -23.98 20.72
CA LEU A 356 7.25 -24.51 19.49
C LEU A 356 8.50 -23.73 19.09
N ALA A 357 9.54 -24.43 18.62
CA ALA A 357 10.80 -23.81 18.21
C ALA A 357 10.61 -22.62 17.25
N ALA A 358 9.73 -22.77 16.25
CA ALA A 358 9.41 -21.70 15.31
C ALA A 358 8.77 -20.47 15.98
N PHE A 359 7.92 -20.65 16.99
CA PHE A 359 7.30 -19.55 17.73
C PHE A 359 8.29 -18.91 18.70
N THR A 360 9.06 -19.70 19.44
CA THR A 360 10.14 -19.22 20.32
C THR A 360 11.12 -18.35 19.55
N GLN A 361 11.55 -18.80 18.38
CA GLN A 361 12.44 -18.02 17.52
C GLN A 361 11.77 -16.75 16.97
N TYR A 362 10.48 -16.82 16.62
CA TYR A 362 9.72 -15.61 16.25
C TYR A 362 9.69 -14.59 17.39
N ARG A 363 9.43 -15.05 18.62
CA ARG A 363 9.37 -14.21 19.82
C ARG A 363 10.70 -13.53 20.10
N GLU A 364 11.80 -14.26 20.02
CA GLU A 364 13.15 -13.71 20.20
C GLU A 364 13.50 -12.68 19.12
N ASN A 365 13.22 -12.99 17.86
CA ASN A 365 13.47 -12.07 16.75
C ASN A 365 12.63 -10.79 16.86
N LEU A 366 11.37 -10.93 17.29
CA LEU A 366 10.48 -9.81 17.56
C LEU A 366 11.05 -8.94 18.68
N TYR A 367 11.43 -9.53 19.81
CA TYR A 367 12.03 -8.84 20.95
C TYR A 367 13.26 -8.03 20.53
N ARG A 368 14.24 -8.69 19.88
CA ARG A 368 15.48 -8.06 19.41
C ARG A 368 15.23 -6.88 18.47
N ARG A 369 14.26 -7.00 17.56
CA ARG A 369 13.89 -5.90 16.66
C ARG A 369 13.22 -4.76 17.40
N MET A 370 12.29 -5.07 18.31
CA MET A 370 11.52 -4.07 19.04
C MET A 370 12.42 -3.26 19.96
N ILE A 371 13.34 -3.89 20.69
CA ILE A 371 14.14 -3.19 21.68
C ILE A 371 15.11 -2.20 21.03
N VAL A 372 15.73 -2.57 19.91
CA VAL A 372 16.54 -1.68 19.07
C VAL A 372 15.69 -0.52 18.52
N THR A 373 14.46 -0.80 18.07
CA THR A 373 13.55 0.23 17.57
C THR A 373 13.18 1.23 18.67
N PHE A 374 12.87 0.75 19.87
CA PHE A 374 12.55 1.59 21.03
C PHE A 374 13.76 2.43 21.47
N LEU A 375 14.95 1.81 21.55
CA LEU A 375 16.19 2.52 21.85
C LEU A 375 16.42 3.66 20.86
N ARG A 376 16.36 3.37 19.56
CA ARG A 376 16.53 4.39 18.51
C ARG A 376 15.47 5.49 18.61
N LYS A 377 14.20 5.14 18.86
CA LYS A 377 13.12 6.12 19.07
C LYS A 377 13.48 7.08 20.22
N ARG A 378 13.78 6.54 21.41
CA ARG A 378 14.00 7.33 22.64
C ARG A 378 15.32 8.08 22.66
N LYS A 379 16.40 7.49 22.13
CA LYS A 379 17.76 8.06 22.24
C LYS A 379 18.18 8.89 21.05
N VAL A 380 17.60 8.63 19.87
CA VAL A 380 17.96 9.31 18.62
C VAL A 380 16.79 10.13 18.10
N LEU A 381 15.66 9.49 17.77
CA LEU A 381 14.59 10.16 17.02
C LEU A 381 13.88 11.26 17.82
N GLU A 382 13.56 11.03 19.10
CA GLU A 382 12.86 11.99 19.96
C GLU A 382 13.71 13.21 20.32
N LYS A 383 15.04 13.14 20.17
CA LYS A 383 15.96 14.26 20.44
C LYS A 383 16.15 15.19 19.24
N ILE A 384 15.69 14.79 18.06
CA ILE A 384 15.90 15.57 16.83
C ILE A 384 14.80 16.60 16.69
N THR A 385 15.18 17.85 16.90
CA THR A 385 14.34 19.03 16.62
C THR A 385 14.94 19.75 15.42
N ILE A 386 14.09 20.09 14.44
CA ILE A 386 14.47 20.93 13.30
C ILE A 386 13.77 22.27 13.49
N SER A 387 14.54 23.32 13.71
CA SER A 387 14.00 24.67 13.86
C SER A 387 13.70 25.29 12.50
N GLU A 388 12.81 26.27 12.45
CA GLU A 388 12.55 27.03 11.22
C GLU A 388 13.83 27.73 10.71
N ALA A 389 14.70 28.16 11.63
CA ALA A 389 15.99 28.75 11.30
C ALA A 389 16.88 27.77 10.52
N ASP A 390 16.92 26.50 10.91
CA ASP A 390 17.67 25.45 10.20
C ASP A 390 17.14 25.25 8.77
N VAL A 391 15.80 25.25 8.63
CA VAL A 391 15.14 25.10 7.32
C VAL A 391 15.43 26.30 6.43
N ARG A 392 15.38 27.53 6.99
CA ARG A 392 15.72 28.76 6.26
C ARG A 392 17.18 28.77 5.83
N GLN A 393 18.09 28.37 6.71
CA GLN A 393 19.51 28.26 6.36
C GLN A 393 19.74 27.22 5.25
N ALA A 394 19.08 26.08 5.30
CA ALA A 394 19.16 25.06 4.26
C ALA A 394 18.56 25.53 2.92
N TYR A 395 17.50 26.34 2.97
CA TYR A 395 16.94 27.00 1.79
C TYR A 395 17.97 27.95 1.16
N GLU A 396 18.51 28.89 1.94
CA GLU A 396 19.49 29.87 1.45
C GLU A 396 20.75 29.21 0.89
N LYS A 397 21.23 28.13 1.52
CA LYS A 397 22.41 27.39 1.05
C LYS A 397 22.17 26.64 -0.26
N GLY A 398 20.93 26.19 -0.52
CA GLY A 398 20.59 25.37 -1.69
C GLY A 398 19.83 26.11 -2.79
N LYS A 399 19.56 27.41 -2.62
CA LYS A 399 18.64 28.18 -3.48
C LYS A 399 19.03 28.16 -4.95
N ASP A 400 20.32 28.10 -5.27
CA ASP A 400 20.80 28.05 -6.66
C ASP A 400 20.28 26.81 -7.41
N GLY A 401 19.99 25.72 -6.70
CA GLY A 401 19.40 24.50 -7.25
C GLY A 401 17.87 24.43 -7.19
N TYR A 402 17.19 25.48 -6.72
CA TYR A 402 15.72 25.51 -6.57
C TYR A 402 15.04 26.35 -7.66
N LYS A 403 15.71 26.58 -8.79
CA LYS A 403 15.12 27.26 -9.94
C LYS A 403 13.96 26.42 -10.50
N LYS A 404 12.86 27.09 -10.80
CA LYS A 404 11.79 26.57 -11.65
C LYS A 404 12.34 26.49 -13.08
N PRO A 405 11.92 25.50 -13.88
CA PRO A 405 12.22 25.49 -15.30
C PRO A 405 11.77 26.82 -15.92
N ASP A 406 12.61 27.39 -16.79
CA ASP A 406 12.21 28.54 -17.60
C ASP A 406 11.01 28.15 -18.47
N GLN A 407 10.06 29.06 -18.62
CA GLN A 407 8.85 28.84 -19.41
C GLN A 407 8.26 30.16 -19.91
N MET A 408 7.41 30.10 -20.93
CA MET A 408 6.63 31.23 -21.40
C MET A 408 5.22 30.78 -21.81
N ASN A 409 4.27 31.69 -21.66
CA ASN A 409 2.92 31.52 -22.21
C ASN A 409 2.78 32.48 -23.39
N ALA A 410 2.23 31.97 -24.48
CA ALA A 410 1.95 32.74 -25.68
C ALA A 410 0.56 32.40 -26.20
N ARG A 411 0.12 33.16 -27.20
CA ARG A 411 -1.03 32.82 -28.04
C ARG A 411 -0.59 32.72 -29.49
N GLU A 412 -1.18 31.80 -30.25
CA GLU A 412 -0.85 31.56 -31.64
C GLU A 412 -2.03 31.71 -32.61
N ILE A 413 -1.71 32.10 -33.85
CA ILE A 413 -2.61 32.03 -35.00
C ILE A 413 -1.91 31.27 -36.12
N LEU A 414 -2.52 30.17 -36.56
CA LEU A 414 -2.09 29.41 -37.73
C LEU A 414 -2.81 29.91 -38.97
N VAL A 415 -2.09 30.22 -40.05
CA VAL A 415 -2.65 30.60 -41.35
C VAL A 415 -2.00 29.81 -42.49
N ALA A 416 -2.63 29.76 -43.66
CA ALA A 416 -2.18 28.90 -44.75
C ALA A 416 -0.94 29.45 -45.47
N THR A 417 -0.78 30.78 -45.53
CA THR A 417 0.26 31.42 -46.34
C THR A 417 1.09 32.44 -45.56
N ARG A 418 2.36 32.59 -45.95
CA ARG A 418 3.28 33.59 -45.38
C ARG A 418 2.70 35.01 -45.43
N ARG A 419 2.03 35.37 -46.54
CA ARG A 419 1.40 36.68 -46.74
C ARG A 419 0.26 36.93 -45.74
N GLU A 420 -0.57 35.93 -45.47
CA GLU A 420 -1.61 36.03 -44.44
C GLU A 420 -0.97 36.23 -43.07
N GLY A 421 0.12 35.50 -42.79
CA GLY A 421 0.86 35.60 -41.54
C GLY A 421 1.48 36.98 -41.33
N GLU A 422 2.07 37.57 -42.37
CA GLU A 422 2.57 38.95 -42.36
C GLU A 422 1.43 39.94 -42.05
N GLY A 423 0.26 39.75 -42.66
CA GLY A 423 -0.92 40.57 -42.40
C GLY A 423 -1.43 40.45 -40.96
N VAL A 424 -1.44 39.23 -40.41
CA VAL A 424 -1.79 38.98 -39.00
C VAL A 424 -0.78 39.65 -38.06
N ALA A 425 0.52 39.48 -38.32
CA ALA A 425 1.57 40.09 -37.50
C ALA A 425 1.48 41.63 -37.49
N ASP A 426 1.20 42.26 -38.63
CA ASP A 426 1.01 43.71 -38.71
C ASP A 426 -0.23 44.22 -37.96
N ARG A 427 -1.32 43.44 -37.97
CA ARG A 427 -2.54 43.75 -37.20
C ARG A 427 -2.28 43.67 -35.70
N LEU A 428 -1.61 42.62 -35.25
CA LEU A 428 -1.21 42.45 -33.85
C LEU A 428 -0.27 43.56 -33.39
N ARG A 429 0.73 43.95 -34.21
CA ARG A 429 1.62 45.09 -33.92
C ARG A 429 0.89 46.44 -33.84
N ARG A 430 -0.25 46.58 -34.54
CA ARG A 430 -1.13 47.76 -34.44
C ARG A 430 -2.08 47.70 -33.24
N GLY A 431 -1.98 46.69 -32.38
CA GLY A 431 -2.78 46.55 -31.17
C GLY A 431 -4.17 45.96 -31.41
N GLU A 432 -4.39 45.28 -32.53
CA GLU A 432 -5.63 44.54 -32.73
C GLU A 432 -5.71 43.34 -31.77
N ASP A 433 -6.92 43.05 -31.29
CA ASP A 433 -7.15 42.03 -30.27
C ASP A 433 -6.84 40.61 -30.77
N MET A 434 -5.93 39.93 -30.06
CA MET A 434 -5.48 38.58 -30.40
C MET A 434 -6.62 37.56 -30.37
N ALA A 435 -7.52 37.63 -29.38
CA ALA A 435 -8.61 36.66 -29.26
C ALA A 435 -9.60 36.78 -30.42
N ALA A 436 -9.91 37.99 -30.88
CA ALA A 436 -10.72 38.23 -32.08
C ALA A 436 -10.06 37.68 -33.35
N LEU A 437 -8.74 37.82 -33.49
CA LEU A 437 -7.99 37.31 -34.63
C LEU A 437 -7.87 35.77 -34.62
N VAL A 438 -7.65 35.16 -33.46
CA VAL A 438 -7.66 33.69 -33.28
C VAL A 438 -8.98 33.10 -33.77
N ASN A 439 -10.11 33.67 -33.32
CA ASN A 439 -11.44 33.18 -33.65
C ASN A 439 -11.81 33.35 -35.14
N SER A 440 -11.28 34.38 -35.80
CA SER A 440 -11.65 34.71 -37.17
C SER A 440 -10.69 34.13 -38.23
N LEU A 441 -9.43 33.89 -37.89
CA LEU A 441 -8.38 33.58 -38.87
C LEU A 441 -7.61 32.29 -38.59
N SER A 442 -7.59 31.78 -37.35
CA SER A 442 -6.74 30.63 -37.04
C SER A 442 -7.29 29.35 -37.66
N LEU A 443 -6.45 28.67 -38.42
CA LEU A 443 -6.72 27.34 -38.99
C LEU A 443 -6.46 26.22 -37.99
N ARG A 444 -5.93 26.52 -36.79
CA ARG A 444 -5.60 25.51 -35.79
C ARG A 444 -6.88 24.86 -35.23
N PRO A 445 -7.02 23.52 -35.30
CA PRO A 445 -8.17 22.85 -34.72
C PRO A 445 -8.33 23.16 -33.23
N GLY A 446 -9.51 23.65 -32.84
CA GLY A 446 -9.79 23.99 -31.44
C GLY A 446 -9.25 25.33 -30.95
N ALA A 447 -8.67 26.17 -31.81
CA ALA A 447 -8.11 27.47 -31.44
C ALA A 447 -9.09 28.39 -30.70
N ALA A 448 -10.38 28.36 -31.07
CA ALA A 448 -11.42 29.13 -30.39
C ALA A 448 -11.66 28.67 -28.94
N ARG A 449 -11.47 27.38 -28.64
CA ARG A 449 -11.63 26.82 -27.28
C ARG A 449 -10.42 27.08 -26.40
N SER A 450 -9.22 27.04 -26.97
CA SER A 450 -7.97 27.36 -26.26
C SER A 450 -7.65 28.85 -26.28
N GLU A 451 -8.44 29.68 -26.98
CA GLU A 451 -8.15 31.08 -27.28
C GLU A 451 -6.74 31.29 -27.88
N GLY A 452 -6.23 30.25 -28.56
CA GLY A 452 -4.89 30.22 -29.13
C GLY A 452 -3.76 30.03 -28.11
N HIS A 453 -4.04 29.81 -26.83
CA HIS A 453 -3.01 29.66 -25.80
C HIS A 453 -2.08 28.48 -26.07
N VAL A 454 -0.79 28.75 -25.96
CA VAL A 454 0.30 27.78 -26.06
C VAL A 454 1.30 28.00 -24.93
N HIS A 455 1.80 26.90 -24.37
CA HIS A 455 2.88 26.89 -23.41
C HIS A 455 4.18 26.53 -24.12
N VAL A 456 5.26 27.25 -23.81
CA VAL A 456 6.60 26.94 -24.33
C VAL A 456 7.55 26.80 -23.16
N GLY A 457 8.06 25.59 -22.96
CA GLY A 457 9.09 25.23 -21.98
C GLY A 457 10.47 25.04 -22.63
N ALA A 458 11.50 24.95 -21.79
CA ALA A 458 12.89 24.79 -22.23
C ALA A 458 13.15 23.50 -23.05
N ASP A 459 12.31 22.48 -22.88
CA ASP A 459 12.42 21.18 -23.53
C ASP A 459 11.58 21.07 -24.82
N ASP A 460 10.88 22.13 -25.25
CA ASP A 460 9.99 22.11 -26.43
C ASP A 460 10.72 22.26 -27.78
N GLN A 461 12.01 21.90 -27.83
CA GLN A 461 12.85 22.03 -29.03
C GLN A 461 12.31 21.21 -30.21
N GLU A 462 11.77 20.02 -29.94
CA GLU A 462 11.20 19.15 -30.98
C GLU A 462 9.93 19.75 -31.60
N HIS A 463 9.10 20.43 -30.80
CA HIS A 463 7.85 21.03 -31.26
C HIS A 463 8.11 22.25 -32.17
N TRP A 464 9.05 23.11 -31.78
CA TRP A 464 9.33 24.36 -32.50
C TRP A 464 10.44 24.25 -33.55
N GLY A 465 11.20 23.15 -33.57
CA GLY A 465 12.27 22.90 -34.53
C GLY A 465 13.26 24.07 -34.68
N ASP A 466 13.59 24.42 -35.92
CA ASP A 466 14.51 25.53 -36.25
C ASP A 466 14.00 26.90 -35.76
N HIS A 467 12.73 27.02 -35.38
CA HIS A 467 12.13 28.24 -34.86
C HIS A 467 12.20 28.35 -33.33
N PHE A 468 12.59 27.29 -32.61
CA PHE A 468 12.65 27.28 -31.14
C PHE A 468 13.47 28.46 -30.61
N ASP A 469 14.69 28.66 -31.10
CA ASP A 469 15.57 29.76 -30.69
C ASP A 469 14.94 31.15 -30.91
N THR A 470 14.11 31.30 -31.94
CA THR A 470 13.42 32.56 -32.28
C THR A 470 12.28 32.83 -31.32
N VAL A 471 11.47 31.81 -31.03
CA VAL A 471 10.37 31.90 -30.05
C VAL A 471 10.93 32.06 -28.63
N TRP A 472 11.93 31.25 -28.29
CA TRP A 472 12.52 31.17 -26.96
C TRP A 472 13.20 32.47 -26.52
N ARG A 473 13.74 33.26 -27.45
CA ARG A 473 14.38 34.56 -27.16
C ARG A 473 13.39 35.73 -27.08
N ALA A 474 12.14 35.53 -27.47
CA ALA A 474 11.13 36.59 -27.45
C ALA A 474 10.84 37.07 -26.00
N SER A 475 10.36 38.31 -25.92
CA SER A 475 9.97 39.00 -24.69
C SER A 475 8.45 39.12 -24.62
N ALA A 476 7.90 39.26 -23.40
CA ALA A 476 6.48 39.51 -23.23
C ALA A 476 6.03 40.76 -24.02
N GLY A 477 4.95 40.61 -24.78
CA GLY A 477 4.43 41.61 -25.71
C GLY A 477 4.96 41.50 -27.15
N ASP A 478 5.99 40.66 -27.40
CA ASP A 478 6.52 40.48 -28.76
C ASP A 478 5.51 39.76 -29.66
N VAL A 479 5.48 40.20 -30.93
CA VAL A 479 4.81 39.50 -32.02
C VAL A 479 5.87 38.75 -32.83
N VAL A 480 5.88 37.42 -32.73
CA VAL A 480 6.87 36.55 -33.38
C VAL A 480 6.27 35.85 -34.60
N GLY A 481 7.01 35.83 -35.70
CA GLY A 481 6.57 35.21 -36.96
C GLY A 481 6.16 36.21 -38.05
N PRO A 482 5.60 35.70 -39.17
CA PRO A 482 5.17 34.33 -39.37
C PRO A 482 6.32 33.30 -39.43
N LEU A 483 6.21 32.25 -38.62
CA LEU A 483 7.10 31.10 -38.53
C LEU A 483 6.56 29.98 -39.42
N GLU A 484 7.42 29.30 -40.16
CA GLU A 484 6.99 28.25 -41.10
C GLU A 484 6.92 26.90 -40.37
N MET A 485 5.73 26.33 -40.30
CA MET A 485 5.46 25.06 -39.63
C MET A 485 4.97 24.03 -40.67
N ALA A 486 4.95 22.75 -40.28
CA ALA A 486 4.52 21.68 -41.18
C ALA A 486 3.10 21.86 -41.74
N ASP A 487 2.22 22.59 -41.02
CA ASP A 487 0.82 22.79 -41.35
C ASP A 487 0.46 24.24 -41.72
N GLY A 488 1.44 25.12 -41.93
CA GLY A 488 1.23 26.49 -42.39
C GLY A 488 2.19 27.49 -41.76
N PHE A 489 1.69 28.69 -41.49
CA PHE A 489 2.47 29.78 -40.90
C PHE A 489 1.88 30.21 -39.56
N VAL A 490 2.70 30.24 -38.52
CA VAL A 490 2.29 30.60 -37.16
C VAL A 490 2.76 32.01 -36.79
N VAL A 491 1.85 32.84 -36.28
CA VAL A 491 2.17 34.12 -35.64
C VAL A 491 1.83 34.03 -34.16
N LEU A 492 2.79 34.39 -33.31
CA LEU A 492 2.66 34.35 -31.85
C LEU A 492 2.58 35.75 -31.25
N THR A 493 1.81 35.90 -30.17
CA THR A 493 2.01 36.96 -29.18
C THR A 493 2.50 36.34 -27.88
N ILE A 494 3.62 36.84 -27.34
CA ILE A 494 4.11 36.33 -26.06
C ILE A 494 3.37 37.05 -24.93
N ASP A 495 2.65 36.30 -24.10
CA ASP A 495 1.86 36.86 -23.01
C ASP A 495 2.70 37.04 -21.74
N THR A 496 3.39 35.98 -21.31
CA THR A 496 4.27 36.02 -20.14
C THR A 496 5.56 35.26 -20.40
N VAL A 497 6.67 35.75 -19.84
CA VAL A 497 7.96 35.06 -19.84
C VAL A 497 8.40 34.90 -18.39
N GLU A 498 8.62 33.66 -17.97
CA GLU A 498 9.03 33.29 -16.63
C GLU A 498 10.41 32.63 -16.70
N ARG A 499 11.46 33.43 -16.48
CA ARG A 499 12.84 32.96 -16.47
C ARG A 499 13.46 33.16 -15.10
N ASP A 500 14.39 32.28 -14.75
CA ASP A 500 15.19 32.35 -13.53
C ASP A 500 14.34 32.47 -12.24
N GLN A 501 13.13 31.92 -12.27
CA GLN A 501 12.26 31.95 -11.10
C GLN A 501 12.73 30.95 -10.06
N LEU A 502 12.89 31.37 -8.81
CA LEU A 502 13.18 30.45 -7.71
C LEU A 502 11.87 29.88 -7.12
N ARG A 503 11.89 28.59 -6.79
CA ARG A 503 10.90 28.03 -5.87
C ARG A 503 11.05 28.72 -4.53
N THR A 504 9.95 29.19 -3.98
CA THR A 504 9.90 29.94 -2.72
C THR A 504 10.26 29.08 -1.53
N PHE A 505 10.59 29.73 -0.41
CA PHE A 505 10.80 29.03 0.86
C PHE A 505 9.58 28.18 1.24
N GLU A 506 8.35 28.70 1.10
CA GLU A 506 7.13 27.97 1.46
C GLU A 506 6.92 26.71 0.60
N GLU A 507 7.19 26.80 -0.71
CA GLU A 507 7.15 25.64 -1.62
C GLU A 507 8.17 24.56 -1.20
N MET A 508 9.33 24.97 -0.68
CA MET A 508 10.43 24.06 -0.32
C MET A 508 10.40 23.62 1.16
N ARG A 509 9.66 24.31 2.03
CA ARG A 509 9.73 24.19 3.49
C ARG A 509 9.55 22.76 4.00
N LEU A 510 8.51 22.07 3.53
CA LEU A 510 8.20 20.71 3.96
C LEU A 510 9.30 19.72 3.52
N GLY A 511 9.72 19.81 2.26
CA GLY A 511 10.76 18.93 1.71
C GLY A 511 12.13 19.12 2.38
N LEU A 512 12.51 20.37 2.65
CA LEU A 512 13.73 20.71 3.38
C LEU A 512 13.69 20.23 4.82
N THR A 513 12.56 20.43 5.51
CA THR A 513 12.36 19.94 6.88
C THR A 513 12.54 18.43 6.96
N HIS A 514 11.92 17.69 6.04
CA HIS A 514 12.05 16.23 5.98
C HIS A 514 13.50 15.79 5.70
N ARG A 515 14.18 16.44 4.75
CA ARG A 515 15.58 16.13 4.41
C ARG A 515 16.54 16.39 5.57
N LEU A 516 16.39 17.54 6.25
CA LEU A 516 17.18 17.87 7.43
C LEU A 516 16.92 16.88 8.57
N LYS A 517 15.66 16.48 8.76
CA LYS A 517 15.30 15.47 9.75
C LYS A 517 15.97 14.13 9.44
N LEU A 518 15.95 13.65 8.20
CA LEU A 518 16.62 12.39 7.81
C LEU A 518 18.14 12.48 7.97
N GLY A 519 18.77 13.59 7.55
CA GLY A 519 20.21 13.81 7.71
C GLY A 519 20.62 13.84 9.18
N GLY A 520 19.88 14.57 10.01
CA GLY A 520 20.09 14.63 11.46
C GLY A 520 19.88 13.28 12.14
N GLN A 521 18.93 12.46 11.67
CA GLN A 521 18.73 11.10 12.16
C GLN A 521 19.93 10.21 11.93
N TYR A 522 20.55 10.27 10.76
CA TYR A 522 21.75 9.49 10.45
C TYR A 522 22.91 9.92 11.35
N GLN A 523 23.22 11.22 11.40
CA GLN A 523 24.34 11.73 12.20
C GLN A 523 24.18 11.44 13.69
N ALA A 524 22.99 11.65 14.24
CA ALA A 524 22.71 11.37 15.65
C ALA A 524 22.74 9.86 15.95
N PHE A 525 22.34 9.01 15.01
CA PHE A 525 22.43 7.57 15.15
C PHE A 525 23.89 7.10 15.17
N GLU A 526 24.71 7.54 14.21
CA GLU A 526 26.14 7.20 14.14
C GLU A 526 26.88 7.65 15.40
N ALA A 527 26.66 8.89 15.85
CA ALA A 527 27.27 9.39 17.08
C ALA A 527 26.87 8.55 18.31
N TYR A 528 25.61 8.12 18.38
CA TYR A 528 25.12 7.30 19.48
C TYR A 528 25.68 5.86 19.43
N ILE A 529 25.79 5.25 18.25
CA ILE A 529 26.44 3.95 18.09
C ILE A 529 27.89 4.02 18.53
N GLU A 530 28.61 5.08 18.17
CA GLU A 530 30.01 5.25 18.59
C GLU A 530 30.16 5.39 20.12
N GLU A 531 29.25 6.12 20.77
CA GLU A 531 29.17 6.17 22.24
C GLU A 531 28.96 4.76 22.83
N LEU A 532 28.07 3.96 22.25
CA LEU A 532 27.83 2.58 22.71
C LEU A 532 29.04 1.67 22.47
N ARG A 533 29.71 1.79 21.32
CA ARG A 533 30.94 1.02 21.04
C ARG A 533 31.99 1.28 22.10
N GLN A 534 32.20 2.53 22.49
CA GLN A 534 33.13 2.90 23.55
C GLN A 534 32.68 2.37 24.91
N LYS A 535 31.39 2.50 25.23
CA LYS A 535 30.80 2.02 26.50
C LYS A 535 30.92 0.51 26.69
N TYR A 536 30.82 -0.27 25.62
CA TYR A 536 30.83 -1.74 25.65
C TYR A 536 32.15 -2.35 25.16
N ALA A 537 33.17 -1.55 24.84
CA ALA A 537 34.42 -2.00 24.22
C ALA A 537 35.15 -3.09 25.03
N ASP A 538 35.16 -2.96 26.35
CA ASP A 538 35.79 -3.90 27.29
C ASP A 538 35.06 -5.25 27.39
N ARG A 539 33.83 -5.33 26.87
CA ARG A 539 33.01 -6.54 26.85
C ARG A 539 33.05 -7.27 25.51
N VAL A 540 33.69 -6.70 24.49
CA VAL A 540 33.78 -7.29 23.15
C VAL A 540 35.13 -8.01 23.00
N THR A 541 35.09 -9.28 22.66
CA THR A 541 36.29 -10.08 22.35
C THR A 541 36.28 -10.47 20.88
N TRP A 542 37.29 -10.02 20.13
CA TRP A 542 37.51 -10.37 18.73
C TRP A 542 38.49 -11.55 18.64
N HIS A 543 38.15 -12.58 17.89
CA HIS A 543 39.00 -13.75 17.66
C HIS A 543 39.72 -13.58 16.30
N ASP A 544 40.76 -12.75 16.28
CA ASP A 544 41.46 -12.35 15.05
C ASP A 544 42.04 -13.53 14.25
N ASP A 545 42.50 -14.57 14.94
CA ASP A 545 42.99 -15.81 14.34
C ASP A 545 41.89 -16.53 13.54
N ARG A 546 40.67 -16.56 14.08
CA ARG A 546 39.51 -17.19 13.43
C ARG A 546 38.98 -16.34 12.28
N ILE A 547 39.00 -15.02 12.42
CA ILE A 547 38.60 -14.08 11.37
C ILE A 547 39.55 -14.18 10.17
N ALA A 548 40.86 -14.16 10.40
CA ALA A 548 41.86 -14.34 9.35
C ALA A 548 41.71 -15.71 8.66
N ALA A 549 41.54 -16.78 9.45
CA ALA A 549 41.31 -18.12 8.90
C ALA A 549 40.03 -18.24 8.07
N LEU A 550 39.00 -17.44 8.35
CA LEU A 550 37.77 -17.40 7.56
C LEU A 550 37.93 -16.62 6.26
N ALA A 551 38.71 -15.52 6.30
CA ALA A 551 39.04 -14.72 5.12
C ALA A 551 39.81 -15.53 4.06
N GLU A 552 40.64 -16.48 4.48
CA GLU A 552 41.41 -17.34 3.57
C GLU A 552 40.57 -18.45 2.90
N ARG A 553 39.36 -18.74 3.40
CA ARG A 553 38.57 -19.91 2.97
C ARG A 553 37.52 -19.62 1.91
N LEU A 554 37.01 -18.39 1.85
CA LEU A 554 35.91 -18.02 0.95
C LEU A 554 36.15 -16.62 0.38
N PRO A 555 35.81 -16.35 -0.90
CA PRO A 555 35.78 -14.99 -1.42
C PRO A 555 34.55 -14.27 -0.85
N TRP A 556 34.78 -13.31 0.05
CA TRP A 556 33.74 -12.50 0.70
C TRP A 556 33.38 -11.25 -0.11
N GLN A 557 34.23 -10.88 -1.06
CA GLN A 557 34.05 -9.79 -2.02
C GLN A 557 33.00 -10.07 -3.12
N GLU A 558 32.78 -11.33 -3.51
CA GLU A 558 31.91 -11.66 -4.65
C GLU A 558 30.44 -11.79 -4.21
N THR A 559 29.53 -11.10 -4.91
CA THR A 559 28.08 -11.30 -4.73
C THR A 559 27.75 -12.76 -5.03
N ALA A 560 27.11 -13.45 -4.08
CA ALA A 560 26.62 -14.79 -4.31
C ALA A 560 25.67 -14.77 -5.52
N GLN A 561 26.08 -15.37 -6.64
CA GLN A 561 25.21 -15.62 -7.79
C GLN A 561 24.18 -16.69 -7.48
#